data_AF-A0A5J4QF60-F1
#
_entry.id   AF-A0A5J4QF60-F1
#
_cell.length_a   1.000
_cell.length_b   1.000
_cell.length_c   1.000
_cell.angle_alpha   90.00
_cell.angle_beta   90.00
_cell.angle_gamma   90.00
#
_symmetry.space_group_name_H-M   'P 1'
#
loop_
_entity.id
_entity.type
_entity.pdbx_description
1 polymer ?
#
loop_
_entity_poly.entity_id
_entity_poly.type
_entity_poly.pdbx_seq_one_letter_code
_entity_poly.pdbx_strand_id
1 'polypeptide(L)'
;MEESTFRPDETAQFGTTTGSDVTTIITRLIQDLESDNTNLHVPALRELLNIIVDNRNSKDLTLKYKLMPLLNKFAGKIEKSEEFV
;
A
#
# COMPACT_ATOMS: atom_id res chain seq x y z
N MET A 1 -14.86 -39.75 -0.38
CA MET A 1 -14.87 -38.35 0.09
C MET A 1 -13.71 -37.67 -0.58
N GLU A 2 -13.99 -36.66 -1.39
CA GLU A 2 -13.00 -35.99 -2.23
C GLU A 2 -12.17 -35.05 -1.36
N GLU A 3 -10.84 -35.16 -1.40
CA GLU A 3 -9.93 -34.18 -0.81
C GLU A 3 -10.04 -32.87 -1.61
N SER A 4 -10.86 -31.94 -1.12
CA SER A 4 -10.76 -30.55 -1.56
C SER A 4 -9.42 -30.00 -1.13
N THR A 5 -8.49 -29.94 -2.10
CA THR A 5 -7.26 -29.15 -2.02
C THR A 5 -7.67 -27.68 -1.86
N PHE A 6 -7.90 -27.27 -0.62
CA PHE A 6 -8.08 -25.88 -0.25
C PHE A 6 -6.76 -25.18 -0.53
N ARG A 7 -6.66 -24.54 -1.70
CA ARG A 7 -5.60 -23.58 -1.97
C ARG A 7 -6.04 -22.33 -1.22
N PRO A 8 -5.42 -21.97 -0.08
CA PRO A 8 -5.70 -20.68 0.51
C PRO A 8 -5.27 -19.66 -0.54
N ASP A 9 -6.28 -18.99 -1.09
CA ASP A 9 -6.13 -17.84 -1.95
C ASP A 9 -5.11 -16.91 -1.29
N GLU A 10 -4.01 -16.61 -1.98
CA GLU A 10 -2.88 -15.79 -1.49
C GLU A 10 -3.33 -14.37 -1.05
N THR A 11 -4.59 -14.03 -1.30
CA THR A 11 -5.31 -12.84 -0.85
C THR A 11 -5.72 -12.89 0.63
N ALA A 12 -5.80 -14.08 1.26
CA ALA A 12 -6.26 -14.22 2.64
C ALA A 12 -5.23 -13.76 3.71
N GLN A 13 -3.96 -13.57 3.34
CA GLN A 13 -2.90 -13.30 4.31
C GLN A 13 -3.00 -11.90 4.95
N PHE A 14 -3.63 -10.93 4.28
CA PHE A 14 -3.82 -9.59 4.82
C PHE A 14 -5.00 -9.50 5.82
N GLY A 15 -5.95 -10.44 5.78
CA GLY A 15 -7.14 -10.44 6.64
C GLY A 15 -6.88 -10.79 8.12
N THR A 16 -5.69 -11.29 8.46
CA THR A 16 -5.31 -11.70 9.83
C THR A 16 -4.33 -10.75 10.53
N THR A 17 -3.90 -9.68 9.86
CA THR A 17 -2.89 -8.75 10.37
C THR A 17 -3.54 -7.78 11.36
N THR A 18 -3.15 -7.80 12.64
CA THR A 18 -3.74 -6.91 13.65
C THR A 18 -3.38 -5.44 13.35
N GLY A 19 -4.16 -4.47 13.85
CA GLY A 19 -3.92 -3.05 13.56
C GLY A 19 -2.52 -2.52 13.93
N SER A 20 -1.87 -3.15 14.92
CA SER A 20 -0.48 -2.89 15.30
C SER A 20 0.53 -3.42 14.28
N ASP A 21 0.25 -4.58 13.69
CA ASP A 21 1.06 -5.16 12.62
C ASP A 21 0.96 -4.29 11.35
N VAL A 22 -0.24 -3.80 11.01
CA VAL A 22 -0.45 -2.90 9.86
C VAL A 22 0.35 -1.61 9.99
N THR A 23 0.40 -1.01 11.19
CA THR A 23 1.19 0.21 11.46
C THR A 23 2.69 -0.03 11.25
N THR A 24 3.18 -1.21 11.65
CA THR A 24 4.60 -1.59 11.52
C THR A 24 4.96 -1.86 10.06
N ILE A 25 4.08 -2.57 9.34
CA ILE A 25 4.22 -2.85 7.91
C ILE A 25 4.24 -1.55 7.10
N ILE A 26 3.27 -0.65 7.30
CA ILE A 26 3.23 0.64 6.58
C ILE A 26 4.50 1.45 6.83
N THR A 27 4.99 1.52 8.06
CA THR A 27 6.23 2.24 8.38
C THR A 27 7.42 1.67 7.61
N ARG A 28 7.54 0.33 7.57
CA ARG A 28 8.61 -0.34 6.81
C ARG A 28 8.49 -0.09 5.31
N LEU A 29 7.29 -0.17 4.75
CA LEU A 29 7.06 0.08 3.32
C LEU A 29 7.41 1.52 2.92
N ILE A 30 7.14 2.50 3.79
CA ILE A 30 7.55 3.89 3.57
C ILE A 30 9.07 4.00 3.55
N GLN A 31 9.77 3.36 4.48
CA GLN A 31 11.24 3.34 4.47
C GLN A 31 11.80 2.70 3.20
N ASP A 32 11.19 1.62 2.72
CA ASP A 32 11.58 0.98 1.45
C ASP A 32 11.34 1.91 0.24
N LEU A 33 10.27 2.70 0.24
CA LEU A 33 9.96 3.71 -0.79
C LEU A 33 10.86 4.95 -0.74
N GLU A 34 11.37 5.30 0.44
CA GLU A 34 12.31 6.42 0.65
C GLU A 34 13.77 6.01 0.45
N SER A 35 14.08 4.72 0.51
CA SER A 35 15.41 4.17 0.28
C SER A 35 15.93 4.46 -1.13
N ASP A 36 17.25 4.55 -1.30
CA ASP A 36 17.91 4.63 -2.60
C ASP A 36 17.80 3.32 -3.43
N ASN A 37 17.36 2.22 -2.81
CA ASN A 37 17.21 0.95 -3.51
C ASN A 37 15.90 0.89 -4.32
N THR A 38 15.98 1.30 -5.58
CA THR A 38 14.84 1.31 -6.52
C THR A 38 14.19 -0.06 -6.75
N ASN A 39 14.92 -1.16 -6.49
CA ASN A 39 14.34 -2.52 -6.57
C ASN A 39 13.26 -2.76 -5.52
N LEU A 40 13.27 -2.00 -4.41
CA LEU A 40 12.27 -2.10 -3.35
C LEU A 40 11.06 -1.21 -3.61
N HIS A 41 11.17 -0.21 -4.48
CA HIS A 41 10.10 0.78 -4.70
C HIS A 41 8.84 0.15 -5.26
N VAL A 42 8.96 -0.64 -6.33
CA VAL A 42 7.81 -1.28 -6.99
C VAL A 42 7.08 -2.26 -6.05
N PRO A 43 7.75 -3.24 -5.39
CA PRO A 43 7.06 -4.13 -4.47
C PRO A 43 6.47 -3.38 -3.27
N ALA A 44 7.17 -2.40 -2.70
CA ALA A 44 6.66 -1.64 -1.56
C ALA A 44 5.44 -0.79 -1.92
N LEU A 45 5.45 -0.16 -3.11
CA LEU A 45 4.32 0.64 -3.60
C LEU A 45 3.08 -0.23 -3.81
N ARG A 46 3.25 -1.42 -4.40
CA ARG A 46 2.15 -2.36 -4.63
C ARG A 46 1.52 -2.80 -3.31
N GLU A 47 2.35 -3.18 -2.33
CA GLU A 47 1.87 -3.65 -1.03
C GLU A 47 1.16 -2.52 -0.25
N LEU A 48 1.72 -1.32 -0.27
CA LEU A 48 1.12 -0.15 0.36
C LEU A 48 -0.27 0.15 -0.24
N LEU A 49 -0.41 0.10 -1.56
CA LEU A 49 -1.70 0.32 -2.23
C LEU A 49 -2.72 -0.78 -1.91
N ASN A 50 -2.30 -2.05 -1.83
CA ASN A 50 -3.16 -3.15 -1.42
C ASN A 50 -3.71 -2.91 -0.01
N ILE A 51 -2.86 -2.50 0.93
CA ILE A 51 -3.28 -2.19 2.31
C ILE A 51 -4.28 -1.03 2.35
N ILE A 52 -4.05 0.02 1.55
CA ILE A 52 -4.95 1.18 1.48
C ILE A 52 -6.31 0.79 0.88
N VAL A 53 -6.34 -0.03 -0.17
CA VAL A 53 -7.60 -0.42 -0.83
C VAL A 53 -8.42 -1.36 0.04
N ASP A 54 -7.76 -2.30 0.73
CA ASP A 54 -8.42 -3.32 1.55
C ASP A 54 -8.96 -2.76 2.89
N ASN A 55 -8.32 -1.72 3.43
CA ASN A 55 -8.67 -1.20 4.75
C ASN A 55 -9.83 -0.18 4.73
N ARG A 56 -10.90 -0.45 5.49
CA ARG A 56 -12.01 0.50 5.71
C ARG A 56 -11.58 1.84 6.32
N ASN A 57 -10.44 1.89 7.02
CA ASN A 57 -9.86 3.09 7.62
C ASN A 57 -8.75 3.73 6.76
N SER A 58 -8.73 3.44 5.46
CA SER A 58 -7.75 3.97 4.50
C SER A 58 -7.58 5.49 4.53
N LYS A 59 -8.67 6.24 4.78
CA LYS A 59 -8.62 7.71 4.94
C LYS A 59 -7.77 8.15 6.13
N ASP A 60 -7.91 7.48 7.27
CA ASP A 60 -7.16 7.78 8.49
C ASP A 60 -5.68 7.46 8.30
N LEU A 61 -5.38 6.32 7.68
CA LEU A 61 -4.01 5.92 7.32
C LEU A 61 -3.36 6.89 6.33
N THR A 62 -4.10 7.29 5.28
CA THR A 62 -3.60 8.24 4.27
C THR A 62 -3.22 9.57 4.90
N LEU A 63 -4.01 10.06 5.87
CA LEU A 63 -3.72 11.27 6.63
C LEU A 63 -2.56 11.09 7.60
N LYS A 64 -2.59 10.02 8.41
CA LYS A 64 -1.57 9.70 9.44
C LYS A 64 -0.16 9.65 8.86
N TYR A 65 -0.01 9.00 7.70
CA TYR A 65 1.29 8.80 7.06
C TYR A 65 1.57 9.77 5.91
N LYS A 66 0.67 10.73 5.64
CA LYS A 66 0.79 11.67 4.52
C LYS A 66 1.11 10.92 3.21
N LEU A 67 0.32 9.90 2.88
CA LEU A 67 0.63 9.01 1.75
C LEU A 67 0.49 9.73 0.40
N MET A 68 -0.38 10.73 0.28
CA MET A 68 -0.55 11.52 -0.95
C MET A 68 0.76 12.12 -1.50
N PRO A 69 1.52 12.93 -0.75
CA PRO A 69 2.80 13.46 -1.24
C PRO A 69 3.84 12.38 -1.54
N LEU A 70 3.86 11.29 -0.75
CA LEU A 70 4.76 10.15 -1.00
C LEU A 70 4.43 9.48 -2.35
N LEU A 71 3.15 9.15 -2.58
CA LEU A 71 2.68 8.51 -3.81
C LEU A 71 2.85 9.41 -5.04
N ASN A 72 2.71 10.74 -4.86
CA ASN A 72 2.88 11.71 -5.95
C ASN A 72 4.30 11.70 -6.54
N LYS A 73 5.33 11.31 -5.76
CA LYS A 73 6.70 11.11 -6.26
C LYS A 73 6.78 10.04 -7.36
N PHE A 74 5.88 9.06 -7.32
CA PHE A 74 5.84 7.93 -8.25
C PHE A 74 4.85 8.12 -9.41
N ALA A 75 3.97 9.13 -9.33
CA ALA A 75 2.95 9.39 -10.34
C ALA A 75 3.47 10.07 -11.63
N GLY A 76 4.79 10.29 -11.74
CA GLY A 76 5.39 11.06 -12.82
C GLY A 76 5.04 12.55 -12.74
N LYS A 77 5.40 13.35 -13.76
CA LYS A 77 4.82 14.69 -13.89
C LYS A 77 3.33 14.52 -14.15
N ILE A 78 2.52 14.62 -13.08
CA ILE A 78 1.11 14.96 -13.24
C ILE A 78 1.14 16.39 -13.76
N GLU A 79 1.02 16.56 -15.07
CA GLU A 79 0.64 17.84 -15.65
C GLU A 79 -0.61 18.23 -14.89
N LYS A 80 -0.50 19.26 -14.04
CA LYS A 80 -1.68 19.85 -13.42
C LYS A 80 -2.48 20.33 -14.61
N SER A 81 -3.50 19.57 -15.01
CA SER A 81 -4.51 20.06 -15.91
C SER A 81 -4.96 21.36 -15.27
N GLU A 82 -4.55 22.47 -15.86
CA GLU A 82 -4.99 23.79 -15.44
C GLU A 82 -6.50 23.71 -15.35
N GLU A 83 -7.03 24.15 -14.22
CA GLU A 83 -8.44 24.33 -13.99
C GLU A 83 -9.01 25.05 -15.21
N PHE A 84 -9.72 24.33 -16.08
CA PHE A 84 -10.40 24.93 -17.20
C PHE A 84 -11.52 25.79 -16.58
N VAL A 85 -11.26 27.10 -16.55
CA VAL A 85 -12.11 28.18 -16.03
C VAL A 85 -13.51 28.14 -16.60
#